data_AF-A0A7W1LPQ9-F1
#
_entry.id   AF-A0A7W1LPQ9-F1
#
_cell.length_a   1.000
_cell.length_b   1.000
_cell.length_c   1.000
_cell.angle_alpha   90.00
_cell.angle_beta   90.00
_cell.angle_gamma   90.00
#
_symmetry.space_group_name_H-M   'P 1'
#
loop_
_entity.id
_entity.type
_entity.pdbx_description
1 polymer ?
#
loop_
_entity_poly.entity_id
_entity_poly.type
_entity_poly.pdbx_seq_one_letter_code
_entity_poly.pdbx_strand_id
1 'polypeptide(L)'
;MSDTSLLTREDFDTDTHAAKYRSTLDGHSIATGRLIEILNEPANEQRLIDAEIDGRPALAGVVRAVEGDDAIREILETGLAGHRFRQAVGVAVRLKMERLGWATTGTKGSVRGAGHFKKAERYARRATDVDESARARAALDAVLRIGDEDERDRTGRQLMTALADTRRREGRPF
;
A
#
# COMPACT_ATOMS: atom_id res chain seq x y z
N MET A 1 14.84 17.88 -3.56
CA MET A 1 13.96 16.71 -3.77
C MET A 1 13.21 16.54 -2.46
N SER A 2 11.90 16.81 -2.45
CA SER A 2 11.10 16.58 -1.24
C SER A 2 11.08 15.08 -0.97
N ASP A 3 11.41 14.67 0.25
CA ASP A 3 11.37 13.28 0.65
C ASP A 3 9.90 12.82 0.68
N THR A 4 9.49 12.10 -0.37
CA THR A 4 8.11 11.64 -0.54
C THR A 4 7.68 10.67 0.56
N SER A 5 8.58 10.16 1.40
CA SER A 5 8.23 9.27 2.52
C SER A 5 7.70 10.00 3.76
N LEU A 6 7.95 11.31 3.89
CA LEU A 6 7.61 12.06 5.10
C LEU A 6 6.11 12.26 5.25
N LEU A 7 5.58 11.86 6.41
CA LEU A 7 4.23 12.17 6.84
C LEU A 7 4.17 13.63 7.32
N THR A 8 3.13 14.36 6.92
CA THR A 8 2.93 15.76 7.25
C THR A 8 1.54 15.99 7.82
N ARG A 9 1.29 17.18 8.36
CA ARG A 9 -0.05 17.58 8.77
C ARG A 9 -1.02 17.62 7.57
N GLU A 10 -0.52 18.10 6.44
CA GLU A 10 -1.28 18.21 5.19
C GLU A 10 -1.82 16.85 4.71
N ASP A 11 -1.10 15.75 4.95
CA ASP A 11 -1.60 14.40 4.64
C ASP A 11 -2.91 14.08 5.37
N PHE A 12 -3.08 14.54 6.61
CA PHE A 12 -4.35 14.38 7.33
C PHE A 12 -5.43 15.33 6.81
N ASP A 13 -5.04 16.50 6.32
CA ASP A 13 -5.96 17.51 5.80
C ASP A 13 -6.42 17.22 4.37
N THR A 14 -5.75 16.33 3.65
CA THR A 14 -6.13 15.91 2.31
C THR A 14 -6.82 14.55 2.30
N ASP A 15 -6.62 13.72 3.33
CA ASP A 15 -7.25 12.40 3.43
C ASP A 15 -8.71 12.46 3.92
N THR A 16 -9.62 11.93 3.09
CA THR A 16 -11.06 11.88 3.37
C THR A 16 -11.40 11.08 4.63
N HIS A 17 -10.65 10.00 4.90
CA HIS A 17 -10.89 9.18 6.09
C HIS A 17 -10.33 9.83 7.37
N ALA A 18 -9.27 10.64 7.26
CA ALA A 18 -8.68 11.40 8.36
C ALA A 18 -9.55 12.59 8.77
N ALA A 19 -10.39 13.10 7.85
CA ALA A 19 -11.25 14.26 8.08
C ALA A 19 -12.08 14.18 9.38
N LYS A 20 -12.64 13.00 9.70
CA LYS A 20 -13.44 12.79 10.93
C LYS A 20 -12.64 12.87 12.23
N TYR A 21 -11.31 12.86 12.18
CA TYR A 21 -10.42 12.95 13.33
C TYR A 21 -9.73 14.30 13.46
N ARG A 22 -9.95 15.25 12.53
CA ARG A 22 -9.29 16.57 12.57
C ARG A 22 -9.50 17.29 13.88
N SER A 23 -10.74 17.40 14.35
CA SER A 23 -11.04 18.03 15.64
C SER A 23 -10.33 17.40 16.83
N THR A 24 -10.09 16.08 16.79
CA THR A 24 -9.31 15.37 17.82
C THR A 24 -7.84 15.72 17.72
N LEU A 25 -7.29 15.77 16.51
CA LEU A 25 -5.89 16.12 16.28
C LEU A 25 -5.62 17.60 16.58
N ASP A 26 -6.52 18.51 16.20
CA ASP A 26 -6.43 19.95 16.47
C ASP A 26 -6.53 20.25 17.97
N GLY A 27 -7.45 19.57 18.67
CA GLY A 27 -7.58 19.67 20.12
C GLY A 27 -6.37 19.12 20.89
N HIS A 28 -5.48 18.38 20.21
CA HIS A 28 -4.30 17.75 20.78
C HIS A 28 -3.07 17.96 19.88
N SER A 29 -2.80 19.22 19.52
CA SER A 29 -1.77 19.59 18.54
C SER A 29 -0.36 19.13 18.95
N ILE A 30 -0.01 19.20 20.24
CA ILE A 30 1.29 18.75 20.75
C ILE A 30 1.47 17.25 20.49
N ALA A 31 0.54 16.42 20.95
CA ALA A 31 0.61 14.97 20.75
C ALA A 31 0.53 14.58 19.27
N THR A 32 -0.21 15.34 18.47
CA THR A 32 -0.25 15.16 17.01
C THR A 32 1.12 15.43 16.37
N GLY A 33 1.80 16.51 16.78
CA GLY A 33 3.16 16.82 16.33
C GLY A 33 4.14 15.70 16.69
N ARG A 34 4.10 15.25 17.95
CA ARG A 34 4.93 14.12 18.44
C ARG A 34 4.67 12.83 17.68
N LEU A 35 3.41 12.52 17.37
CA LEU A 35 3.06 11.35 16.56
C LEU A 35 3.70 11.42 15.16
N ILE A 36 3.61 12.57 14.49
CA ILE A 36 4.21 12.77 13.17
C ILE A 36 5.74 12.64 13.24
N GLU A 37 6.37 13.25 14.25
CA GLU A 37 7.81 13.14 14.49
C GLU A 37 8.24 11.68 14.70
N ILE A 38 7.54 10.93 15.56
CA ILE A 38 7.81 9.51 15.81
C ILE A 38 7.71 8.71 14.51
N LEU A 39 6.68 8.92 13.69
CA LEU A 39 6.48 8.17 12.45
C LEU A 39 7.47 8.55 11.34
N ASN A 40 8.10 9.72 11.42
CA ASN A 40 9.13 10.18 10.48
C ASN A 40 10.55 9.89 10.93
N GLU A 41 10.77 9.42 12.16
CA GLU A 41 12.08 8.97 12.59
C GLU A 41 12.52 7.74 11.76
N PRO A 42 13.70 7.76 11.10
CA PRO A 42 14.12 6.67 10.21
C PRO A 42 14.13 5.29 10.89
N ALA A 43 14.50 5.25 12.18
CA ALA A 43 14.47 4.02 12.96
C ALA A 43 13.05 3.46 13.14
N ASN A 44 12.05 4.32 13.30
CA ASN A 44 10.65 3.90 13.43
C ASN A 44 10.04 3.53 12.08
N GLU A 45 10.41 4.23 11.00
CA GLU A 45 10.05 3.85 9.64
C GLU A 45 10.48 2.41 9.33
N GLN A 46 11.75 2.09 9.60
CA GLN A 46 12.25 0.74 9.40
C GLN A 46 11.49 -0.28 10.25
N ARG A 47 11.17 0.05 11.52
CA ARG A 47 10.39 -0.83 12.39
C ARG A 47 8.96 -1.08 11.90
N LEU A 48 8.31 -0.10 11.26
CA LEU A 48 6.99 -0.29 10.64
C LEU A 48 7.07 -1.35 9.52
N ILE A 49 8.09 -1.23 8.67
CA ILE A 49 8.36 -2.13 7.55
C ILE A 49 8.69 -3.55 8.05
N ASP A 50 9.64 -3.66 8.98
CA ASP A 50 10.08 -4.93 9.55
C ASP A 50 8.93 -5.68 10.22
N ALA A 51 8.04 -4.95 10.92
CA ALA A 51 6.87 -5.57 11.54
C ALA A 51 5.99 -6.29 10.51
N GLU A 52 5.71 -5.68 9.35
CA GLU A 52 4.91 -6.32 8.30
C GLU A 52 5.63 -7.48 7.62
N ILE A 53 6.95 -7.35 7.38
CA ILE A 53 7.79 -8.44 6.86
C ILE A 53 7.75 -9.64 7.81
N ASP A 54 7.77 -9.40 9.12
CA ASP A 54 7.68 -10.42 10.18
C ASP A 54 6.25 -10.96 10.39
N GLY A 55 5.28 -10.56 9.57
CA GLY A 55 3.90 -11.03 9.70
C GLY A 55 3.11 -10.41 10.86
N ARG A 56 3.54 -9.26 11.37
CA ARG A 56 2.87 -8.48 12.43
C ARG A 56 2.29 -7.18 11.84
N PRO A 57 1.23 -6.59 12.43
CA PRO A 57 0.76 -5.27 12.00
C PRO A 57 1.86 -4.21 12.12
N ALA A 58 1.94 -3.30 11.15
CA ALA A 58 2.93 -2.22 11.13
C ALA A 58 3.02 -1.45 12.45
N LEU A 59 1.86 -1.10 13.05
CA LEU A 59 1.80 -0.39 14.34
C LEU A 59 2.57 -1.12 15.46
N ALA A 60 2.67 -2.45 15.42
CA ALA A 60 3.44 -3.21 16.41
C ALA A 60 4.94 -2.88 16.40
N GLY A 61 5.49 -2.38 15.30
CA GLY A 61 6.87 -1.92 15.21
C GLY A 61 7.15 -0.64 16.00
N VAL A 62 6.14 0.24 16.14
CA VAL A 62 6.31 1.58 16.74
C VAL A 62 5.48 1.81 17.99
N VAL A 63 4.63 0.85 18.39
CA VAL A 63 3.68 1.03 19.49
C VAL A 63 4.34 1.43 20.81
N ARG A 64 5.57 0.94 21.08
CA ARG A 64 6.34 1.34 22.26
C ARG A 64 6.81 2.79 22.22
N ALA A 65 7.20 3.29 21.04
CA ALA A 65 7.57 4.69 20.88
C ALA A 65 6.34 5.60 21.06
N VAL A 66 5.19 5.18 20.49
CA VAL A 66 3.93 5.92 20.61
C VAL A 66 3.42 5.95 22.05
N GLU A 67 3.35 4.82 22.75
CA GLU A 67 2.88 4.77 24.15
C GLU A 67 3.94 5.30 25.15
N GLY A 68 5.20 5.37 24.73
CA GLY A 68 6.31 5.87 25.53
C GLY A 68 6.37 7.40 25.63
N ASP A 69 5.86 8.12 24.62
CA ASP A 69 5.85 9.59 24.61
C ASP A 69 4.82 10.15 25.60
N ASP A 70 5.25 11.03 26.50
CA ASP A 70 4.41 11.56 27.58
C ASP A 70 3.15 12.28 27.05
N ALA A 71 3.30 13.12 26.02
CA ALA A 71 2.19 13.91 25.48
C ALA A 71 1.14 13.02 24.81
N ILE A 72 1.59 11.96 24.13
CA ILE A 72 0.68 10.97 23.56
C ILE A 72 0.01 10.14 24.66
N ARG A 73 0.79 9.64 25.63
CA ARG A 73 0.31 8.77 26.71
C ARG A 73 -0.80 9.43 27.52
N GLU A 74 -0.63 10.70 27.87
CA GLU A 74 -1.62 11.48 28.62
C GLU A 74 -3.01 11.41 27.96
N ILE A 75 -3.08 11.58 26.63
CA ILE A 75 -4.34 11.52 25.89
C ILE A 75 -4.84 10.07 25.75
N LEU A 76 -3.95 9.10 25.55
CA LEU A 76 -4.32 7.69 25.42
C LEU A 76 -5.05 7.15 26.67
N GLU A 77 -4.76 7.70 27.85
CA GLU A 77 -5.37 7.38 29.14
C GLU A 77 -6.75 8.04 29.34
N THR A 78 -7.10 9.04 28.52
CA THR A 78 -8.41 9.69 28.59
C THR A 78 -9.52 8.82 27.97
N GLY A 79 -10.78 9.10 28.33
CA GLY A 79 -11.96 8.34 27.88
C GLY A 79 -12.22 8.42 26.37
N LEU A 80 -13.25 9.17 25.97
CA LEU A 80 -13.66 9.22 24.55
C LEU A 80 -12.60 9.87 23.66
N ALA A 81 -11.90 10.90 24.15
CA ALA A 81 -10.83 11.57 23.44
C ALA A 81 -9.68 10.60 23.13
N GLY A 82 -9.21 9.84 24.12
CA GLY A 82 -8.18 8.82 23.94
C GLY A 82 -8.61 7.72 22.97
N HIS A 83 -9.86 7.29 22.99
CA HIS A 83 -10.37 6.35 21.99
C HIS A 83 -10.30 6.92 20.56
N ARG A 84 -10.73 8.16 20.35
CA ARG A 84 -10.63 8.82 19.04
C ARG A 84 -9.18 9.04 18.63
N PHE A 85 -8.31 9.40 19.56
CA PHE A 85 -6.89 9.58 19.28
C PHE A 85 -6.23 8.26 18.85
N ARG A 86 -6.56 7.13 19.49
CA ARG A 86 -6.10 5.80 19.03
C ARG A 86 -6.53 5.48 17.59
N GLN A 87 -7.74 5.87 17.21
CA GLN A 87 -8.19 5.70 15.82
C GLN A 87 -7.39 6.60 14.87
N ALA A 88 -7.10 7.84 15.27
CA ALA A 88 -6.28 8.76 14.50
C ALA A 88 -4.84 8.24 14.34
N VAL A 89 -4.25 7.61 15.37
CA VAL A 89 -2.95 6.90 15.28
C VAL A 89 -3.00 5.80 14.22
N GLY A 90 -4.08 5.02 14.17
CA GLY A 90 -4.25 4.01 13.12
C GLY A 90 -4.29 4.62 11.71
N VAL A 91 -4.93 5.79 11.55
CA VAL A 91 -4.92 6.52 10.28
C VAL A 91 -3.52 7.06 9.96
N ALA A 92 -2.81 7.61 10.94
CA ALA A 92 -1.44 8.09 10.78
C ALA A 92 -0.49 7.00 10.27
N VAL A 93 -0.57 5.81 10.87
CA VAL A 93 0.21 4.64 10.43
C VAL A 93 -0.17 4.24 9.01
N ARG A 94 -1.46 4.23 8.66
CA ARG A 94 -1.90 3.95 7.28
C ARG A 94 -1.29 4.95 6.29
N LEU A 95 -1.41 6.24 6.56
CA LEU A 95 -0.86 7.29 5.69
C LEU A 95 0.65 7.13 5.52
N LYS A 96 1.39 6.91 6.62
CA LYS A 96 2.84 6.65 6.56
C LYS A 96 3.15 5.41 5.71
N MET A 97 2.48 4.29 5.95
CA MET A 97 2.68 3.05 5.19
C MET A 97 2.38 3.23 3.69
N GLU A 98 1.33 3.98 3.34
CA GLU A 98 1.01 4.30 1.94
C GLU A 98 2.10 5.12 1.26
N ARG A 99 2.70 6.10 1.97
CA ARG A 99 3.86 6.86 1.46
C ARG A 99 5.11 6.00 1.29
N LEU A 100 5.23 4.93 2.07
CA LEU A 100 6.27 3.90 1.94
C LEU A 100 5.98 2.87 0.83
N GLY A 101 4.92 3.06 0.04
CA GLY A 101 4.55 2.18 -1.07
C GLY A 101 3.78 0.93 -0.64
N TRP A 102 3.12 0.95 0.53
CA TRP A 102 2.27 -0.14 0.98
C TRP A 102 0.78 0.17 0.76
N ALA A 103 -0.06 -0.86 0.82
CA ALA A 103 -1.51 -0.75 0.75
C ALA A 103 -2.14 -1.56 1.88
N THR A 104 -3.25 -1.05 2.42
CA THR A 104 -4.06 -1.79 3.39
C THR A 104 -4.60 -3.08 2.78
N THR A 105 -4.65 -4.16 3.56
CA THR A 105 -5.22 -5.44 3.13
C THR A 105 -6.68 -5.61 3.58
N GLY A 106 -7.21 -4.70 4.41
CA GLY A 106 -8.52 -4.84 5.06
C GLY A 106 -8.52 -5.84 6.22
N THR A 107 -7.37 -6.43 6.56
CA THR A 107 -7.24 -7.43 7.61
C THR A 107 -6.51 -6.85 8.81
N LYS A 108 -6.96 -7.23 10.02
CA LYS A 108 -6.35 -6.76 11.28
C LYS A 108 -5.59 -7.88 11.98
N GLY A 109 -4.36 -7.60 12.40
CA GLY A 109 -3.56 -8.49 13.24
C GLY A 109 -3.46 -7.99 14.68
N SER A 110 -2.90 -8.80 15.57
CA SER A 110 -2.68 -8.45 16.98
C SER A 110 -1.45 -7.55 17.15
N VAL A 111 -1.57 -6.52 17.98
CA VAL A 111 -0.45 -5.67 18.40
C VAL A 111 -0.03 -6.13 19.79
N ARG A 112 1.06 -6.90 19.87
CA ARG A 112 1.58 -7.43 21.13
C ARG A 112 2.48 -6.41 21.82
N GLY A 113 2.50 -6.42 23.14
CA GLY A 113 3.34 -5.53 23.96
C GLY A 113 2.81 -4.11 24.10
N ALA A 114 1.52 -3.88 23.84
CA ALA A 114 0.87 -2.59 23.89
C ALA A 114 -0.25 -2.53 24.95
N GLY A 115 -0.30 -1.41 25.67
CA GLY A 115 -1.33 -1.12 26.67
C GLY A 115 -2.67 -0.77 26.00
N HIS A 116 -2.62 0.08 24.97
CA HIS A 116 -3.76 0.79 24.42
C HIS A 116 -4.19 0.29 23.03
N PHE A 117 -3.28 -0.36 22.28
CA PHE A 117 -3.57 -0.88 20.93
C PHE A 117 -3.58 -2.42 20.93
N LYS A 118 -4.75 -3.03 20.72
CA LYS A 118 -4.86 -4.52 20.73
C LYS A 118 -4.80 -5.15 19.34
N LYS A 119 -5.31 -4.43 18.34
CA LYS A 119 -5.29 -4.84 16.92
C LYS A 119 -5.00 -3.65 16.03
N ALA A 120 -4.36 -3.90 14.90
CA ALA A 120 -4.08 -2.90 13.87
C ALA A 120 -4.15 -3.52 12.47
N GLU A 121 -4.28 -2.65 11.49
CA GLU A 121 -4.36 -2.99 10.07
C GLU A 121 -3.06 -3.68 9.59
N ARG A 122 -3.20 -4.59 8.64
CA ARG A 122 -2.10 -5.24 7.93
C ARG A 122 -1.89 -4.56 6.58
N TYR A 123 -0.66 -4.62 6.09
CA TYR A 123 -0.30 -3.98 4.84
C TYR A 123 0.46 -4.95 3.93
N ALA A 124 0.28 -4.77 2.62
CA ALA A 124 1.06 -5.44 1.60
C ALA A 124 1.80 -4.39 0.76
N ARG A 125 3.01 -4.72 0.29
CA ARG A 125 3.71 -3.90 -0.71
C ARG A 125 2.77 -3.71 -1.91
N ARG A 126 2.58 -2.47 -2.37
CA ARG A 126 1.99 -2.26 -3.70
C ARG A 126 2.93 -2.92 -4.70
N ALA A 127 2.39 -3.76 -5.58
CA ALA A 127 3.12 -4.10 -6.79
C ALA A 127 3.44 -2.77 -7.47
N THR A 128 4.71 -2.53 -7.77
CA THR A 128 5.03 -1.36 -8.60
C THR A 128 4.46 -1.63 -9.99
N ASP A 129 3.98 -0.60 -10.69
CA ASP A 129 3.55 -0.74 -12.10
C ASP A 129 4.63 -1.39 -12.96
N VAL A 130 5.90 -1.24 -12.56
CA VAL A 130 7.07 -1.87 -13.19
C VAL A 130 7.07 -3.39 -12.98
N ASP A 131 6.79 -3.88 -11.77
CA ASP A 131 6.69 -5.32 -11.48
C ASP A 131 5.50 -5.96 -12.19
N GLU A 132 4.37 -5.26 -12.25
CA GLU A 132 3.18 -5.72 -12.95
C GLU A 132 3.38 -5.74 -14.47
N SER A 133 4.00 -4.70 -15.03
CA SER A 133 4.39 -4.63 -16.43
C SER A 133 5.40 -5.72 -16.80
N ALA A 134 6.39 -5.98 -15.93
CA ALA A 134 7.37 -7.04 -16.14
C ALA A 134 6.72 -8.43 -16.10
N ARG A 135 5.80 -8.68 -15.17
CA ARG A 135 5.03 -9.94 -15.14
C ARG A 135 4.12 -10.10 -16.35
N ALA A 136 3.41 -9.04 -16.75
CA ALA A 136 2.56 -9.05 -17.93
C ALA A 136 3.37 -9.36 -19.20
N ARG A 137 4.56 -8.77 -19.31
CA ARG A 137 5.48 -9.02 -20.43
C ARG A 137 6.03 -10.45 -20.41
N ALA A 138 6.42 -10.96 -19.24
CA ALA A 138 6.86 -12.35 -19.10
C ALA A 138 5.74 -13.36 -19.40
N ALA A 139 4.49 -13.04 -19.04
CA ALA A 139 3.32 -13.86 -19.36
C ALA A 139 3.03 -13.87 -20.87
N LEU A 140 3.11 -12.71 -21.55
CA LEU A 140 3.03 -12.62 -23.00
C LEU A 140 4.14 -13.44 -23.68
N ASP A 141 5.38 -13.33 -23.23
CA ASP A 141 6.50 -14.12 -23.76
C ASP A 141 6.33 -15.63 -23.53
N ALA A 142 5.68 -16.03 -22.43
CA ALA A 142 5.37 -17.43 -22.17
C ALA A 142 4.26 -17.94 -23.10
N VAL A 143 3.19 -17.16 -23.32
CA VAL A 143 2.14 -17.47 -24.31
C VAL A 143 2.73 -17.55 -25.72
N LEU A 144 3.65 -16.64 -26.05
CA LEU A 144 4.40 -16.65 -27.30
C LEU A 144 5.38 -17.84 -27.43
N ARG A 145 5.65 -18.59 -26.36
CA ARG A 145 6.43 -19.84 -26.42
C ARG A 145 5.57 -21.10 -26.46
N ILE A 146 4.27 -21.00 -26.13
CA ILE A 146 3.34 -22.14 -26.09
C ILE A 146 2.84 -22.53 -27.50
N GLY A 147 2.80 -21.59 -28.45
CA GLY A 147 2.55 -21.92 -29.86
C GLY A 147 3.83 -22.42 -30.51
N ASP A 148 3.84 -23.67 -30.96
CA ASP A 148 4.93 -24.25 -31.74
C ASP A 148 5.18 -23.35 -32.98
N GLU A 149 6.44 -23.04 -33.26
CA GLU A 149 6.84 -22.17 -34.36
C GLU A 149 6.33 -22.75 -35.69
N ASP A 150 6.32 -24.08 -35.78
CA ASP A 150 5.75 -24.84 -36.89
C ASP A 150 4.23 -24.72 -37.00
N GLU A 151 3.52 -24.59 -35.87
CA GLU A 151 2.07 -24.40 -35.85
C GLU A 151 1.71 -22.98 -36.33
N ARG A 152 2.48 -21.97 -35.93
CA ARG A 152 2.30 -20.58 -36.40
C ARG A 152 2.54 -20.46 -37.90
N ASP A 153 3.60 -21.06 -38.40
CA ASP A 153 3.91 -21.06 -39.83
C ASP A 153 2.86 -21.83 -40.64
N ARG A 154 2.35 -22.95 -40.10
CA ARG A 154 1.30 -23.75 -40.75
C ARG A 154 -0.02 -22.98 -40.79
N THR A 155 -0.45 -22.38 -39.68
CA THR A 155 -1.67 -21.55 -39.61
C THR A 155 -1.54 -20.31 -40.49
N GLY A 156 -0.37 -19.66 -40.52
CA GLY A 156 -0.08 -18.54 -41.40
C GLY A 156 -0.21 -18.90 -42.88
N ARG A 157 0.38 -20.04 -43.30
CA ARG A 157 0.24 -20.56 -44.66
C ARG A 157 -1.22 -20.88 -45.01
N GLN A 158 -1.96 -21.53 -44.11
CA GLN A 158 -3.37 -21.87 -44.33
C GLN A 158 -4.25 -20.62 -44.49
N LEU A 159 -4.04 -19.59 -43.67
CA LEU A 159 -4.74 -18.31 -43.78
C LEU A 159 -4.45 -17.61 -45.11
N MET A 160 -3.18 -17.57 -45.52
CA MET A 160 -2.78 -16.96 -46.80
C MET A 160 -3.37 -17.71 -48.00
N THR A 161 -3.43 -19.05 -47.95
CA THR A 161 -4.10 -19.86 -48.96
C THR A 161 -5.61 -19.60 -49.01
N ALA A 162 -6.28 -19.55 -47.85
CA ALA A 162 -7.71 -19.26 -47.77
C ALA A 162 -8.07 -17.85 -48.28
N LEU A 163 -7.22 -16.86 -47.99
CA LEU A 163 -7.32 -15.50 -48.53
C LEU A 163 -7.12 -15.49 -50.05
N ALA A 164 -6.16 -16.25 -50.58
CA ALA A 164 -5.92 -16.38 -52.01
C ALA A 164 -7.07 -17.03 -52.77
N ASP A 165 -7.69 -18.05 -52.20
CA ASP A 165 -8.86 -18.68 -52.78
C ASP A 165 -10.08 -17.77 -52.74
N THR A 166 -10.29 -17.05 -51.64
CA THR A 166 -11.38 -16.07 -51.51
C THR A 166 -11.22 -14.94 -52.53
N ARG A 167 -10.03 -14.35 -52.66
CA ARG A 167 -9.76 -13.28 -53.64
C ARG A 167 -9.92 -13.75 -55.09
N ARG A 168 -9.48 -14.97 -55.41
CA ARG A 168 -9.71 -15.57 -56.73
C ARG A 168 -11.20 -15.73 -57.06
N ARG A 169 -12.02 -16.15 -56.08
CA ARG A 169 -13.48 -16.24 -56.25
C ARG A 169 -14.14 -14.88 -56.43
N GLU A 170 -13.59 -13.84 -55.82
CA GLU A 170 -14.06 -12.46 -55.95
C GLU A 170 -13.51 -11.72 -57.18
N GLY A 171 -12.67 -12.37 -58.01
CA GLY A 171 -12.06 -11.75 -59.20
C GLY A 171 -11.03 -10.65 -58.88
N ARG A 172 -10.48 -10.62 -57.66
CA ARG A 172 -9.51 -9.61 -57.23
C ARG A 172 -8.07 -10.17 -57.34
N PRO A 173 -7.11 -9.40 -57.89
CA PRO A 173 -5.71 -9.81 -57.89
C PRO A 173 -5.16 -9.86 -56.46
N PHE A 174 -4.15 -10.71 -56.27
CA PHE A 174 -3.53 -10.95 -54.96
C PHE A 174 -2.56 -9.84 -54.57
#